data_AF-A0A7Z1S0C4-F1
#
_entry.id   AF-A0A7Z1S0C4-F1
#
_cell.length_a   1.000
_cell.length_b   1.000
_cell.length_c   1.000
_cell.angle_alpha   90.00
_cell.angle_beta   90.00
_cell.angle_gamma   90.00
#
_symmetry.space_group_name_H-M   'P 1'
#
loop_
_entity.id
_entity.type
_entity.pdbx_description
1 polymer ?
#
loop_
_entity_poly.entity_id
_entity_poly.type
_entity_poly.pdbx_seq_one_letter_code
_entity_poly.pdbx_strand_id
1 'polypeptide(L)'
;MVKSITAKGIIYGNDTLFTCKPNRNGFFELARKHGRVAGTRPQDLKNKVYAETLDEAWHLLKTEKFYIVLTGQVFGIHRKSLRSVDSVDIDFENDIQPVCATM
;
A
#
# COMPACT_ATOMS: atom_id res chain seq x y z
N MET A 1 -6.82 -0.65 -14.34
CA MET A 1 -6.26 0.20 -13.26
C MET A 1 -5.98 -0.63 -12.01
N VAL A 2 -5.08 -0.25 -11.11
CA VAL A 2 -4.97 -0.91 -9.79
C VAL A 2 -6.18 -0.56 -8.94
N LYS A 3 -6.93 -1.58 -8.51
CA LYS A 3 -8.16 -1.41 -7.72
C LYS A 3 -7.89 -1.39 -6.23
N SER A 4 -7.04 -2.30 -5.76
CA SER A 4 -6.76 -2.46 -4.33
C SER A 4 -5.36 -3.04 -4.11
N ILE A 5 -4.72 -2.62 -3.01
CA ILE A 5 -3.48 -3.23 -2.51
C ILE A 5 -3.73 -3.59 -1.05
N THR A 6 -3.64 -4.87 -0.71
CA THR A 6 -3.97 -5.38 0.62
C THR A 6 -2.92 -6.37 1.12
N ALA A 7 -2.92 -6.65 2.42
CA ALA A 7 -2.12 -7.71 3.00
C ALA A 7 -2.82 -8.28 4.23
N LYS A 8 -2.67 -9.58 4.44
CA LYS A 8 -3.09 -10.21 5.70
C LYS A 8 -1.94 -10.21 6.70
N GLY A 9 -2.27 -10.05 7.97
CA GLY A 9 -1.32 -10.20 9.07
C GLY A 9 -2.04 -10.35 10.40
N ILE A 10 -1.28 -10.57 11.47
CA ILE A 10 -1.84 -10.79 12.81
C ILE A 10 -1.47 -9.62 13.71
N ILE A 11 -2.45 -9.07 14.43
CA ILE A 11 -2.26 -8.06 15.48
C ILE A 11 -2.90 -8.58 16.77
N TYR A 12 -2.12 -8.69 17.84
CA TYR A 12 -2.59 -9.18 19.15
C TYR A 12 -3.37 -10.50 19.06
N GLY A 13 -2.90 -11.43 18.23
CA GLY A 13 -3.55 -12.73 18.01
C GLY A 13 -4.79 -12.70 17.10
N ASN A 14 -5.17 -11.55 16.56
CA ASN A 14 -6.31 -11.42 15.65
C ASN A 14 -5.85 -11.24 14.20
N ASP A 15 -6.45 -11.99 13.29
CA ASP A 15 -6.29 -11.78 11.85
C ASP A 15 -6.78 -10.38 11.48
N THR A 16 -5.92 -9.64 10.79
CA THR A 16 -6.13 -8.25 10.42
C THR A 16 -5.83 -8.08 8.94
N LEU A 17 -6.83 -7.56 8.21
CA LEU A 17 -6.63 -7.10 6.85
C LEU A 17 -6.05 -5.69 6.86
N PHE A 18 -4.89 -5.54 6.25
CA PHE A 18 -4.28 -4.25 5.98
C PHE A 18 -4.62 -3.83 4.56
N THR A 19 -4.95 -2.56 4.39
CA THR A 19 -5.35 -2.00 3.09
C THR A 19 -4.58 -0.71 2.83
N CYS A 20 -4.19 -0.48 1.57
CA CYS A 20 -3.64 0.79 1.16
C CYS A 20 -4.77 1.81 1.05
N LYS A 21 -4.74 2.83 1.90
CA LYS A 21 -5.73 3.90 1.93
C LYS A 21 -5.03 5.24 1.81
N PRO A 22 -5.63 6.23 1.13
CA PRO A 22 -5.10 7.58 1.13
C PRO A 22 -5.11 8.12 2.56
N ASN A 23 -4.13 8.97 2.86
CA ASN A 23 -4.05 9.68 4.12
C ASN A 23 -5.08 10.82 4.17
N ARG A 24 -5.06 11.61 5.25
CA ARG A 24 -5.99 12.74 5.44
C ARG A 24 -5.92 13.80 4.34
N ASN A 25 -4.82 13.86 3.61
CA ASN A 25 -4.59 14.80 2.52
C ASN A 25 -4.90 14.20 1.15
N GLY A 26 -5.40 12.97 1.08
CA GLY A 26 -5.74 12.28 -0.17
C GLY A 26 -4.60 11.48 -0.81
N PHE A 27 -3.41 11.42 -0.20
CA PHE A 27 -2.25 10.76 -0.80
C PHE A 27 -1.93 9.39 -0.20
N PHE A 28 -1.44 8.47 -1.03
CA PHE A 28 -0.94 7.16 -0.63
C PHE A 28 0.49 7.27 -0.09
N GLU A 29 0.73 6.71 1.09
CA GLU A 29 2.02 6.82 1.78
C GLU A 29 2.94 5.64 1.43
N LEU A 30 4.16 5.96 0.97
CA LEU A 30 5.26 5.04 0.77
C LEU A 30 6.45 5.45 1.64
N ALA A 31 7.27 4.48 2.04
CA ALA A 31 8.52 4.70 2.74
C ALA A 31 9.69 4.22 1.89
N ARG A 32 10.72 5.04 1.73
CA ARG A 32 11.95 4.64 1.02
C ARG A 32 12.67 3.52 1.78
N LYS A 33 13.02 2.44 1.06
CA LYS A 33 13.87 1.34 1.53
C LYS A 33 15.32 1.79 1.71
N HIS A 34 15.78 2.69 0.85
CA HIS A 34 17.11 3.29 0.94
C HIS A 34 17.06 4.56 1.77
N GLY A 35 17.67 4.50 2.96
CA GLY A 35 17.64 5.62 3.91
C GLY A 35 17.62 5.19 5.38
N ARG A 36 18.28 4.08 5.74
CA ARG A 36 18.80 3.96 7.10
C ARG A 36 20.04 4.83 7.16
N VAL A 37 19.86 6.10 7.51
CA VAL A 37 20.90 6.76 8.28
C VAL A 37 21.00 5.95 9.57
N ALA A 38 22.21 5.62 10.02
CA ALA A 38 22.36 4.91 11.30
C ALA A 38 21.57 5.68 12.38
N GLY A 39 20.63 5.00 13.05
CA GLY A 39 19.74 5.59 14.05
C GLY A 39 18.36 6.06 13.56
N THR A 40 18.04 6.07 12.26
CA THR A 40 16.71 6.46 11.78
C THR A 40 15.77 5.27 11.58
N ARG A 41 14.50 5.47 11.96
CA ARG A 41 13.43 4.48 11.74
C ARG A 41 12.85 4.64 10.34
N PRO A 42 12.38 3.57 9.68
CA PRO A 42 11.73 3.64 8.37
C PRO A 42 10.52 4.60 8.30
N GLN A 43 9.92 4.96 9.44
CA GLN A 43 8.75 5.82 9.53
C GLN A 43 9.06 7.32 9.71
N ASP A 44 10.34 7.71 9.72
CA ASP A 44 10.73 9.12 9.81
C ASP A 44 10.17 9.92 8.63
N LEU A 45 9.72 11.15 8.87
CA LEU A 45 9.08 12.02 7.88
C LEU A 45 9.96 12.22 6.64
N LYS A 46 11.28 12.25 6.82
CA LYS A 46 12.27 12.40 5.74
C LYS A 46 12.30 11.22 4.76
N ASN A 47 11.78 10.06 5.18
CA ASN A 47 11.78 8.84 4.37
C ASN A 47 10.43 8.59 3.67
N LYS A 48 9.44 9.47 3.86
CA LYS A 48 8.11 9.32 3.26
C LYS A 48 8.06 9.90 1.86
N VAL A 49 7.40 9.17 0.97
CA VAL A 49 6.99 9.60 -0.36
C VAL A 49 5.48 9.45 -0.43
N TYR A 50 4.83 10.38 -1.11
CA TYR A 50 3.38 10.42 -1.26
C TYR A 50 3.07 10.25 -2.74
N ALA A 51 2.14 9.36 -3.05
CA ALA A 51 1.61 9.14 -4.39
C ALA A 51 0.15 9.62 -4.45
N GLU A 52 -0.27 10.17 -5.57
CA GLU A 52 -1.62 10.70 -5.76
C GLU A 52 -2.62 9.59 -6.10
N THR A 53 -2.14 8.50 -6.72
CA THR A 53 -2.98 7.39 -7.18
C THR A 53 -2.45 6.03 -6.72
N LEU A 54 -3.33 5.01 -6.71
CA LEU A 54 -2.92 3.62 -6.45
C LEU A 54 -1.94 3.09 -7.50
N ASP A 55 -2.12 3.46 -8.78
CA ASP A 55 -1.23 3.03 -9.85
C ASP A 55 0.18 3.64 -9.70
N GLU A 56 0.26 4.90 -9.31
CA GLU A 56 1.54 5.55 -9.01
C GLU A 56 2.23 4.88 -7.81
N ALA A 57 1.48 4.66 -6.72
CA ALA A 57 1.98 3.93 -5.57
C ALA A 57 2.50 2.53 -5.97
N TRP A 58 1.74 1.82 -6.81
CA TRP A 58 2.14 0.52 -7.34
C TRP A 58 3.41 0.59 -8.19
N HIS A 59 3.52 1.57 -9.08
CA HIS A 59 4.71 1.74 -9.92
C HIS A 59 5.97 2.00 -9.11
N LEU A 60 5.86 2.81 -8.05
CA LEU A 60 6.97 3.04 -7.14
C LEU A 60 7.37 1.75 -6.42
N LEU A 61 6.41 0.94 -5.95
CA LEU A 61 6.71 -0.31 -5.23
C LEU A 61 7.45 -1.34 -6.09
N LYS A 62 7.15 -1.40 -7.39
CA LYS A 62 7.88 -2.27 -8.35
C LYS A 62 9.36 -1.94 -8.49
N THR A 63 9.80 -0.75 -8.08
CA THR A 63 11.23 -0.39 -8.14
C THR A 63 12.06 -1.04 -7.05
N GLU A 64 11.44 -1.82 -6.14
CA GLU A 64 12.05 -2.44 -4.95
C GLU A 64 12.70 -1.44 -3.97
N LYS A 65 12.57 -0.14 -4.22
CA LYS A 65 13.14 0.94 -3.40
C LYS A 65 12.17 1.45 -2.35
N PHE A 66 10.97 0.89 -2.24
CA PHE A 66 9.93 1.40 -1.36
C PHE A 66 9.18 0.29 -0.61
N TYR A 67 8.68 0.64 0.57
CA TYR A 67 7.66 -0.09 1.31
C TYR A 67 6.36 0.69 1.24
N ILE A 68 5.23 0.00 1.16
CA ILE A 68 3.91 0.62 1.23
C ILE A 68 3.45 0.71 2.69
N VAL A 69 2.88 1.85 3.07
CA VAL A 69 2.23 2.01 4.38
C VAL A 69 0.77 1.56 4.23
N LEU A 70 0.42 0.43 4.83
CA LEU A 70 -0.95 -0.08 4.86
C LEU A 70 -1.61 0.21 6.20
N THR A 71 -2.94 0.39 6.17
CA THR A 71 -3.77 0.61 7.36
C THR A 71 -4.66 -0.60 7.61
N GLY A 72 -4.58 -1.14 8.82
CA GLY A 72 -5.51 -2.14 9.36
C GLY A 72 -6.34 -1.56 10.50
N GLN A 73 -7.50 -2.14 10.76
CA GLN A 73 -8.40 -1.73 11.84
C GLN A 73 -8.73 -2.92 12.73
N VAL A 74 -8.45 -2.79 14.04
CA VAL A 74 -8.70 -3.84 15.04
C VAL A 74 -9.35 -3.19 16.25
N PHE A 75 -10.56 -3.61 16.61
CA PHE A 75 -11.36 -3.03 17.70
C PHE A 75 -11.45 -1.48 17.64
N GLY A 76 -11.62 -0.92 16.43
CA GLY A 76 -11.67 0.54 16.23
C GLY A 76 -10.30 1.25 16.22
N ILE A 77 -9.20 0.55 16.51
CA ILE A 77 -7.85 1.11 16.53
C ILE A 77 -7.23 0.99 15.13
N HIS A 78 -6.86 2.13 14.53
CA HIS A 78 -6.08 2.17 13.30
C HIS A 78 -4.61 1.83 13.56
N ARG A 79 -4.10 0.83 12.85
CA ARG A 79 -2.69 0.42 12.91
C ARG A 79 -2.08 0.53 11.52
N LYS A 80 -0.91 1.15 11.44
CA LYS A 80 -0.13 1.24 10.19
C LYS A 80 1.00 0.21 10.19
N SER A 81 1.25 -0.43 9.06
CA SER A 81 2.36 -1.37 8.86
C SER A 81 3.04 -1.11 7.54
N LEU A 82 4.36 -1.32 7.51
CA LEU A 82 5.15 -1.27 6.29
C LEU A 82 5.23 -2.67 5.68
N ARG A 83 4.95 -2.76 4.39
CA ARG A 83 5.00 -4.02 3.63
C ARG A 83 5.84 -3.87 2.38
N SER A 84 6.62 -4.91 2.06
CA SER A 84 7.29 -5.00 0.76
C SER A 84 6.26 -5.34 -0.30
N VAL A 85 6.61 -5.05 -1.55
CA VAL A 85 5.82 -5.39 -2.73
C VAL A 85 5.52 -6.89 -2.81
N ASP A 86 6.45 -7.74 -2.37
CA ASP A 86 6.30 -9.20 -2.39
C ASP A 86 5.39 -9.75 -1.30
N SER A 87 4.96 -8.90 -0.36
CA SER A 87 4.15 -9.28 0.81
C SER A 87 2.71 -8.73 0.75
N VAL A 88 2.30 -8.20 -0.41
CA VAL A 88 0.97 -7.63 -0.62
C VAL A 88 0.25 -8.33 -1.77
N ASP A 89 -1.05 -8.51 -1.61
CA ASP A 89 -1.98 -8.96 -2.64
C ASP A 89 -2.54 -7.73 -3.37
N ILE A 90 -2.70 -7.86 -4.69
CA ILE A 90 -3.10 -6.74 -5.55
C ILE A 90 -4.26 -7.17 -6.42
N ASP A 91 -5.35 -6.40 -6.32
CA ASP A 91 -6.48 -6.53 -7.21
C ASP A 91 -6.35 -5.55 -8.36
N PHE A 92 -6.39 -6.07 -9.57
CA PHE A 92 -6.46 -5.28 -10.79
C PHE A 92 -7.91 -5.19 -11.25
N GLU A 93 -8.29 -4.02 -11.75
CA GLU A 93 -9.50 -3.88 -12.54
C GLU A 93 -9.29 -4.63 -13.86
N ASN A 94 -10.04 -5.70 -14.05
CA ASN A 94 -10.21 -6.29 -15.37
C ASN A 94 -11.27 -5.48 -16.09
N ASP A 95 -10.86 -4.71 -17.11
CA ASP A 95 -11.80 -4.29 -18.13
C ASP A 95 -12.31 -5.56 -18.81
N ILE A 96 -13.48 -6.05 -18.37
CA ILE A 96 -14.28 -6.90 -19.23
C ILE A 96 -14.59 -6.00 -20.42
N GLN A 97 -13.88 -6.20 -21.53
CA GLN A 97 -14.29 -5.60 -22.79
C GLN A 97 -15.79 -5.86 -22.93
N PRO A 98 -16.63 -4.83 -23.17
CA PRO A 98 -17.98 -5.11 -23.61
C PRO A 98 -17.78 -5.97 -24.85
N VAL A 99 -18.22 -7.23 -24.79
CA VAL A 99 -18.39 -8.02 -25.99
C VAL A 99 -19.39 -7.22 -26.81
N CYS A 100 -18.89 -6.42 -27.74
CA CYS A 100 -19.64 -5.99 -28.88
C CYS A 100 -20.04 -7.28 -29.59
N ALA A 101 -21.19 -7.82 -29.21
CA ALA A 101 -21.95 -8.70 -30.06
C ALA A 101 -22.42 -7.83 -31.23
N THR A 102 -21.52 -7.68 -32.19
CA THR A 102 -21.81 -7.12 -33.50
C THR A 102 -22.59 -8.20 -34.25
N MET A 103 -23.81 -7.80 -34.65
CA MET A 103 -24.76 -8.45 -35.56
C MET A 103 -25.63 -9.59 -35.00
#